data_AF-A0A356BXK6-F1
#
_entry.id   AF-A0A356BXK6-F1
#
_cell.length_a   1.000
_cell.length_b   1.000
_cell.length_c   1.000
_cell.angle_alpha   90.00
_cell.angle_beta   90.00
_cell.angle_gamma   90.00
#
_symmetry.space_group_name_H-M   'P 1'
#
loop_
_entity.id
_entity.type
_entity.pdbx_description
1 polymer ?
#
loop_
_entity_poly.entity_id
_entity_poly.type
_entity_poly.pdbx_seq_one_letter_code
_entity_poly.pdbx_strand_id
1 'polypeptide(L)'
;MYTFLVVVFRFFILLFWGLDVEGLEHIPQDSGAIVAGNHTSWYDPVVLAVAIKRPIHFMGKAELFEHPILRWFFFQVHAFPVRRGHADREAIRTSQDKVTEGHLLGMFPEGTRNKTLEALLPMQGGAALISLKTGVPIIPVVVSKGR
;
A
#
# COMPACT_ATOMS: atom_id res chain seq x y z
N MET A 1 -8.05 14.25 5.86
CA MET A 1 -7.94 13.23 6.93
C MET A 1 -6.64 12.44 6.86
N TYR A 2 -6.24 11.94 5.68
CA TYR A 2 -4.98 11.20 5.49
C TYR A 2 -3.76 11.82 6.19
N THR A 3 -3.38 13.07 5.85
CA THR A 3 -2.19 13.73 6.43
C THR A 3 -2.26 13.84 7.95
N PHE A 4 -3.44 14.17 8.50
CA PHE A 4 -3.63 14.23 9.95
C PHE A 4 -3.37 12.87 10.61
N LEU A 5 -3.95 11.80 10.07
CA LEU A 5 -3.72 10.44 10.59
C LEU A 5 -2.26 10.02 10.45
N VAL A 6 -1.60 10.33 9.34
CA VAL A 6 -0.17 10.07 9.15
C VAL A 6 0.66 10.78 10.21
N VAL A 7 0.40 12.05 10.50
CA VAL A 7 1.12 12.81 11.54
C VAL A 7 0.88 12.20 12.93
N VAL A 8 -0.36 11.86 13.25
CA VAL A 8 -0.73 11.23 14.52
C VAL A 8 -0.05 9.87 14.67
N PHE A 9 -0.16 8.99 13.67
CA PHE A 9 0.48 7.67 13.70
C PHE A 9 2.01 7.79 13.73
N ARG A 10 2.59 8.74 13.01
CA ARG A 10 4.03 9.00 13.06
C ARG A 10 4.49 9.36 14.46
N PHE A 11 3.77 10.24 15.15
CA PHE A 11 4.07 10.60 16.54
C PHE A 11 4.07 9.35 17.45
N PHE A 12 3.01 8.54 17.38
CA PHE A 12 2.91 7.33 18.19
C PHE A 12 3.94 6.26 17.82
N ILE A 13 4.23 6.07 16.52
CA ILE A 13 5.24 5.12 16.04
C ILE A 13 6.61 5.50 16.58
N LEU A 14 7.01 6.77 16.44
CA LEU A 14 8.31 7.24 16.93
C LEU A 14 8.40 7.20 18.45
N LEU A 15 7.31 7.48 19.17
CA LEU A 15 7.29 7.48 20.62
C LEU A 15 7.43 6.08 21.23
N PHE A 16 6.79 5.07 20.63
CA PHE A 16 6.69 3.73 21.24
C PHE A 16 7.54 2.65 20.59
N TRP A 17 7.84 2.77 19.28
CA TRP A 17 8.53 1.71 18.53
C TRP A 17 9.79 2.18 17.81
N GLY A 18 9.91 3.49 17.53
CA GLY A 18 10.91 3.99 16.60
C GLY A 18 10.56 3.66 15.15
N LEU A 19 11.26 4.31 14.21
CA LEU A 19 11.13 4.05 12.78
C LEU A 19 12.45 4.40 12.10
N ASP A 20 13.09 3.40 11.50
CA ASP A 20 14.25 3.58 10.63
C ASP A 20 13.82 3.38 9.18
N VAL A 21 14.27 4.28 8.29
CA VAL A 21 13.84 4.30 6.89
C VAL A 21 15.03 4.63 6.00
N GLU A 22 15.37 3.69 5.12
CA GLU A 22 16.40 3.85 4.09
C GLU A 22 15.76 3.79 2.69
N GLY A 23 16.43 4.36 1.69
CA GLY A 23 16.03 4.21 0.29
C GLY A 23 14.88 5.12 -0.16
N LEU A 24 14.50 6.15 0.60
CA LEU A 24 13.43 7.09 0.24
C LEU A 24 13.72 7.87 -1.06
N GLU A 25 14.99 8.02 -1.44
CA GLU A 25 15.46 8.60 -2.69
C GLU A 25 15.01 7.82 -3.94
N HIS A 26 14.65 6.54 -3.80
CA HIS A 26 14.11 5.72 -4.88
C HIS A 26 12.63 6.00 -5.15
N ILE A 27 11.93 6.70 -4.26
CA ILE A 27 10.52 7.06 -4.46
C ILE A 27 10.44 8.24 -5.44
N PRO A 28 9.82 8.08 -6.62
CA PRO A 28 9.68 9.19 -7.56
C PRO A 28 8.85 10.30 -6.93
N GLN A 29 9.23 11.56 -7.17
CA GLN A 29 8.52 12.72 -6.61
C GLN A 29 7.33 13.16 -7.47
N ASP A 30 7.48 13.08 -8.79
CA ASP A 30 6.54 13.69 -9.75
C ASP A 30 5.88 12.68 -10.70
N SER A 31 6.05 11.38 -10.48
CA SER A 31 5.44 10.32 -11.28
C SER A 31 4.81 9.22 -10.42
N GLY A 32 3.90 8.44 -11.01
CA GLY A 32 3.29 7.32 -10.33
C GLY A 32 4.26 6.15 -10.22
N ALA A 33 4.04 5.32 -9.21
CA ALA A 33 4.81 4.10 -9.00
C ALA A 33 4.03 3.08 -8.17
N ILE A 34 4.42 1.82 -8.28
CA ILE A 34 3.87 0.74 -7.45
C ILE A 34 4.85 0.49 -6.30
N VAL A 35 4.45 0.82 -5.08
CA VAL A 35 5.19 0.47 -3.86
C VAL A 35 4.80 -0.96 -3.47
N ALA A 36 5.68 -1.91 -3.77
CA ALA A 36 5.43 -3.34 -3.57
C ALA A 36 6.10 -3.83 -2.29
N GLY A 37 5.30 -4.06 -1.24
CA GLY A 37 5.76 -4.48 0.08
C GLY A 37 5.48 -5.95 0.39
N ASN A 38 6.25 -6.53 1.31
CA ASN A 38 5.84 -7.74 2.03
C ASN A 38 4.67 -7.43 2.98
N HIS A 39 3.86 -8.44 3.31
CA HIS A 39 2.68 -8.27 4.15
C HIS A 39 2.72 -9.15 5.39
N THR A 40 3.21 -8.65 6.51
CA THR A 40 3.34 -9.40 7.77
C THR A 40 2.30 -9.00 8.82
N SER A 41 1.72 -7.80 8.72
CA SER A 41 0.83 -7.25 9.72
C SER A 41 -0.30 -6.41 9.12
N TRP A 42 -1.33 -6.14 9.92
CA TRP A 42 -2.37 -5.17 9.54
C TRP A 42 -1.84 -3.73 9.49
N TYR A 43 -0.70 -3.45 10.13
CA TYR A 43 -0.11 -2.12 10.22
C TYR A 43 0.80 -1.79 9.05
N ASP A 44 1.16 -2.75 8.19
CA ASP A 44 2.09 -2.50 7.07
C ASP A 44 1.66 -1.33 6.18
N PRO A 45 0.38 -1.17 5.78
CA PRO A 45 -0.06 0.01 5.01
C PRO A 45 0.15 1.32 5.77
N VAL A 46 -0.02 1.31 7.10
CA VAL A 46 0.16 2.48 7.97
C VAL A 46 1.64 2.82 8.09
N VAL A 47 2.50 1.83 8.29
CA VAL A 47 3.96 2.02 8.35
C VAL A 47 4.47 2.61 7.04
N LEU A 48 4.04 2.06 5.90
CA LEU A 48 4.40 2.61 4.59
C LEU A 48 3.90 4.05 4.40
N ALA A 49 2.65 4.35 4.78
CA ALA A 49 2.09 5.69 4.71
C ALA A 49 2.81 6.71 5.63
N VAL A 50 3.39 6.25 6.74
CA VAL A 50 4.16 7.09 7.67
C VAL A 50 5.61 7.29 7.20
N ALA A 51 6.22 6.25 6.62
CA ALA A 51 7.59 6.28 6.13
C ALA A 51 7.73 7.11 4.85
N ILE A 52 6.80 6.95 3.90
CA ILE A 52 6.85 7.60 2.59
C ILE A 52 6.09 8.94 2.64
N LYS A 53 6.77 10.02 2.22
CA LYS A 53 6.22 11.38 2.27
C LYS A 53 5.05 11.63 1.32
N ARG A 54 4.96 10.86 0.23
CA ARG A 54 3.89 10.98 -0.78
C ARG A 54 2.69 10.11 -0.39
N PRO A 55 1.45 10.59 -0.55
CA PRO A 55 0.27 9.78 -0.28
C PRO A 55 0.24 8.49 -1.09
N ILE A 56 -0.07 7.38 -0.42
CA ILE A 56 -0.18 6.06 -1.03
C ILE A 56 -1.64 5.64 -1.08
N HIS A 57 -2.08 5.18 -2.24
CA HIS A 57 -3.38 4.55 -2.44
C HIS A 57 -3.28 3.05 -2.24
N PHE A 58 -4.13 2.48 -1.40
CA PHE A 58 -4.12 1.04 -1.10
C PHE A 58 -5.41 0.35 -1.53
N MET A 59 -5.27 -0.88 -2.01
CA MET A 59 -6.41 -1.78 -2.19
C MET A 59 -6.86 -2.34 -0.83
N GLY A 60 -8.12 -2.10 -0.47
CA GLY A 60 -8.77 -2.66 0.73
C GLY A 60 -9.79 -3.74 0.36
N LYS A 61 -9.99 -4.71 1.26
CA LYS A 61 -11.02 -5.75 1.09
C LYS A 61 -12.39 -5.10 0.84
N ALA A 62 -13.14 -5.52 -0.19
CA ALA A 62 -14.40 -4.89 -0.58
C ALA A 62 -15.41 -4.78 0.58
N GLU A 63 -15.43 -5.75 1.50
CA GLU A 63 -16.29 -5.78 2.67
C GLU A 63 -16.04 -4.61 3.65
N LEU A 64 -14.84 -4.03 3.63
CA LEU A 64 -14.54 -2.81 4.40
C LEU A 64 -15.32 -1.59 3.89
N PHE A 65 -15.83 -1.64 2.66
CA PHE A 65 -16.56 -0.57 1.99
C PHE A 65 -18.07 -0.78 1.97
N GLU A 66 -18.58 -1.87 2.53
CA GLU A 66 -20.02 -2.13 2.62
C GLU A 66 -20.68 -1.29 3.71
N HIS A 67 -20.01 -1.12 4.85
CA HIS A 67 -20.52 -0.31 5.96
C HIS A 67 -20.28 1.20 5.68
N PRO A 68 -21.31 2.07 5.68
CA PRO A 68 -21.17 3.47 5.27
C PRO A 68 -20.09 4.27 6.02
N ILE A 69 -19.96 4.05 7.33
CA ILE A 69 -18.94 4.72 8.16
C ILE A 69 -17.53 4.27 7.78
N LEU A 70 -17.32 2.96 7.61
CA LEU A 70 -16.02 2.41 7.24
C LEU A 70 -15.65 2.82 5.82
N ARG A 71 -16.62 2.75 4.90
CA ARG A 71 -16.47 3.22 3.52
C ARG A 71 -16.01 4.67 3.46
N TRP A 72 -16.68 5.57 4.18
CA TRP A 72 -16.28 6.97 4.26
C TRP A 72 -14.86 7.11 4.81
N PHE A 73 -14.53 6.41 5.89
CA PHE A 73 -13.19 6.42 6.48
C PHE A 73 -12.11 5.95 5.50
N PHE A 74 -12.30 4.81 4.83
CA PHE A 74 -11.32 4.22 3.92
C PHE A 74 -11.06 5.10 2.70
N PHE A 75 -12.10 5.73 2.13
CA PHE A 75 -11.89 6.69 1.03
C PHE A 75 -11.10 7.92 1.46
N GLN A 76 -11.29 8.40 2.69
CA GLN A 76 -10.58 9.55 3.25
C GLN A 76 -9.10 9.28 3.56
N VAL A 77 -8.71 8.00 3.56
CA VAL A 77 -7.31 7.55 3.62
C VAL A 77 -6.82 6.97 2.29
N HIS A 78 -7.47 7.33 1.19
CA HIS A 78 -7.08 6.95 -0.18
C HIS A 78 -7.14 5.46 -0.50
N ALA A 79 -7.85 4.66 0.32
CA ALA A 79 -8.10 3.26 0.02
C ALA A 79 -9.29 3.08 -0.93
N PHE A 80 -9.26 2.01 -1.73
CA PHE A 80 -10.33 1.64 -2.66
C PHE A 80 -10.58 0.12 -2.63
N PRO A 81 -11.81 -0.34 -2.96
CA PRO A 81 -12.17 -1.74 -2.80
C PRO A 81 -11.48 -2.67 -3.81
N VAL A 82 -11.19 -3.90 -3.37
CA VAL A 82 -10.80 -5.03 -4.22
C VAL A 82 -11.49 -6.31 -3.74
N ARG A 83 -12.00 -7.09 -4.70
CA ARG A 83 -12.50 -8.45 -4.49
C ARG A 83 -11.36 -9.45 -4.66
N ARG A 84 -10.88 -9.98 -3.54
CA ARG A 84 -9.83 -11.02 -3.53
C ARG A 84 -10.40 -12.37 -3.96
N GLY A 85 -9.57 -13.24 -4.54
CA GLY A 85 -9.97 -14.59 -4.98
C GLY A 85 -10.62 -14.64 -6.37
N HIS A 86 -10.90 -13.49 -6.98
CA HIS A 86 -11.40 -13.38 -8.35
C HIS A 86 -10.62 -12.32 -9.12
N ALA A 87 -10.70 -12.37 -10.45
CA ALA A 87 -10.14 -11.32 -11.31
C ALA A 87 -11.00 -10.04 -11.19
N ASP A 88 -10.59 -9.12 -10.32
CA ASP A 88 -11.26 -7.83 -10.15
C ASP A 88 -10.75 -6.81 -11.18
N ARG A 89 -11.43 -6.78 -12.34
CA ARG A 89 -11.08 -5.88 -13.45
C ARG A 89 -11.24 -4.40 -13.09
N GLU A 90 -12.17 -4.09 -12.19
CA GLU A 90 -12.41 -2.71 -11.75
C GLU A 90 -11.23 -2.24 -10.88
N ALA A 91 -10.82 -3.03 -9.89
CA ALA A 91 -9.67 -2.70 -9.06
C ALA A 91 -8.37 -2.57 -9.88
N ILE A 92 -8.17 -3.42 -10.90
CA ILE A 92 -7.03 -3.29 -11.83
C ILE A 92 -7.10 -1.97 -12.60
N ARG A 93 -8.26 -1.61 -13.14
CA ARG A 93 -8.44 -0.35 -13.87
C ARG A 93 -8.20 0.85 -12.97
N THR A 94 -8.80 0.89 -11.77
CA THR A 94 -8.57 1.95 -10.79
C THR A 94 -7.09 2.08 -10.43
N SER A 95 -6.38 0.96 -10.33
CA SER A 95 -4.94 0.97 -10.06
C SER A 95 -4.14 1.59 -11.19
N GLN A 96 -4.47 1.26 -12.44
CA GLN A 96 -3.86 1.84 -13.63
C GLN A 96 -4.13 3.34 -13.71
N ASP A 97 -5.37 3.76 -13.46
CA ASP A 97 -5.77 5.18 -13.43
C ASP A 97 -4.94 5.92 -12.38
N LYS A 98 -4.85 5.39 -11.15
CA LYS A 98 -4.11 6.05 -10.05
C LYS A 98 -2.63 6.25 -10.35
N VAL A 99 -1.94 5.23 -10.86
CA VAL A 99 -0.51 5.37 -11.18
C VAL A 99 -0.29 6.27 -12.41
N THR A 100 -1.21 6.28 -13.37
CA THR A 100 -1.14 7.16 -14.54
C THR A 100 -1.40 8.63 -14.18
N GLU A 101 -2.25 8.88 -13.18
CA GLU A 101 -2.48 10.20 -12.55
C GLU A 101 -1.28 10.69 -11.71
N GLY A 102 -0.21 9.89 -11.61
CA GLY A 102 1.01 10.26 -10.88
C GLY A 102 1.00 9.82 -9.41
N HIS A 103 0.01 9.07 -8.95
CA HIS A 103 -0.08 8.64 -7.55
C HIS A 103 0.77 7.39 -7.25
N LEU A 104 1.13 7.23 -5.97
CA LEU A 104 1.72 5.98 -5.49
C LEU A 104 0.61 4.96 -5.22
N LEU A 105 0.80 3.75 -5.74
CA LEU A 105 -0.06 2.60 -5.47
C LEU A 105 0.68 1.64 -4.54
N GLY A 106 0.15 1.45 -3.34
CA GLY A 106 0.64 0.47 -2.39
C GLY A 106 0.05 -0.91 -2.67
N MET A 107 0.91 -1.89 -2.93
CA MET A 107 0.51 -3.27 -3.19
C MET A 107 1.31 -4.23 -2.31
N PHE A 108 0.63 -5.30 -1.92
CA PHE A 108 1.23 -6.43 -1.22
C PHE A 108 1.11 -7.65 -2.15
N PRO A 109 2.15 -7.95 -2.96
CA PRO A 109 2.05 -8.96 -4.01
C PRO A 109 1.70 -10.36 -3.49
N GLU A 110 1.94 -10.66 -2.22
CA GLU A 110 1.53 -11.90 -1.55
C GLU A 110 -0.01 -12.09 -1.50
N GLY A 111 -0.79 -11.00 -1.65
CA GLY A 111 -2.27 -11.01 -1.68
C GLY A 111 -2.95 -11.30 -0.32
N THR A 112 -2.18 -11.77 0.65
CA THR A 112 -2.59 -12.04 2.02
C THR A 112 -1.44 -11.77 2.98
N ARG A 113 -1.73 -11.74 4.28
CA ARG A 113 -0.68 -11.61 5.30
C ARG A 113 0.05 -12.93 5.45
N ASN A 114 1.37 -12.87 5.41
CA ASN A 114 2.26 -13.95 5.80
C ASN A 114 2.15 -14.17 7.32
N LYS A 115 1.74 -15.39 7.69
CA LYS A 115 1.64 -15.86 9.08
C LYS A 115 2.53 -17.09 9.33
N THR A 116 3.37 -17.44 8.36
CA THR A 116 4.28 -18.59 8.44
C THR A 116 5.65 -18.12 8.97
N LEU A 117 6.60 -19.06 9.07
CA LEU A 117 8.00 -18.75 9.37
C LEU A 117 8.81 -18.41 8.11
N GLU A 118 8.18 -18.46 6.93
CA GLU A 118 8.83 -18.12 5.66
C GLU A 118 9.03 -16.61 5.55
N ALA A 119 10.09 -16.20 4.85
CA ALA A 119 10.38 -14.79 4.65
C ALA A 119 9.31 -14.09 3.79
N LEU A 120 8.81 -14.75 2.74
CA LEU A 120 7.81 -14.25 1.80
C LEU A 120 6.95 -15.40 1.29
N LEU A 121 5.66 -15.14 1.05
CA LEU A 121 4.76 -16.04 0.33
C LEU A 121 4.93 -15.89 -1.20
N PRO A 122 4.40 -16.84 -2.00
CA PRO A 122 4.33 -16.70 -3.44
C PRO A 122 3.64 -15.40 -3.87
N MET A 123 4.29 -14.66 -4.76
CA MET A 123 3.78 -13.39 -5.27
C MET A 123 2.75 -13.59 -6.38
N GLN A 124 1.71 -12.79 -6.37
CA GLN A 124 0.72 -12.68 -7.43
C GLN A 124 1.20 -11.68 -8.51
N GLY A 125 0.79 -11.91 -9.77
CA GLY A 125 1.22 -11.11 -10.92
C GLY A 125 0.58 -9.72 -11.04
N GLY A 126 -0.26 -9.28 -10.11
CA GLY A 126 -1.03 -8.04 -10.23
C GLY A 126 -0.15 -6.78 -10.35
N ALA A 127 0.90 -6.67 -9.55
CA ALA A 127 1.83 -5.53 -9.62
C ALA A 127 2.58 -5.50 -10.96
N ALA A 128 3.08 -6.65 -11.42
CA ALA A 128 3.73 -6.78 -12.72
C ALA A 128 2.79 -6.43 -13.87
N LEU A 129 1.54 -6.90 -13.83
CA LEU A 129 0.52 -6.58 -14.83
C LEU A 129 0.29 -5.06 -14.94
N ILE A 130 0.11 -4.38 -13.81
CA ILE A 130 -0.12 -2.93 -13.80
C ILE A 130 1.10 -2.18 -14.33
N SER A 131 2.31 -2.53 -13.87
CA SER A 131 3.56 -1.92 -14.33
C SER A 131 3.75 -2.10 -15.85
N LEU A 132 3.59 -3.30 -16.38
CA LEU A 132 3.72 -3.56 -17.82
C LEU A 132 2.68 -2.81 -18.67
N LYS A 133 1.48 -2.56 -18.13
CA LYS A 133 0.41 -1.84 -18.84
C LYS A 133 0.57 -0.33 -18.83
N THR A 134 1.21 0.23 -17.80
CA THR A 134 1.26 1.67 -17.55
C THR A 134 2.66 2.26 -17.72
N GLY A 135 3.69 1.42 -17.72
CA GLY A 135 5.09 1.84 -17.78
C GLY A 135 5.64 2.40 -16.46
N VAL A 136 4.85 2.43 -15.37
CA VAL A 136 5.34 2.92 -14.08
C VAL A 136 6.27 1.91 -13.42
N PRO A 137 7.29 2.37 -12.66
CA PRO A 137 8.19 1.48 -11.96
C PRO A 137 7.52 0.77 -10.79
N ILE A 138 8.03 -0.41 -10.47
CA ILE A 138 7.78 -1.09 -9.19
C ILE A 138 8.94 -0.75 -8.26
N ILE A 139 8.63 -0.16 -7.11
CA ILE A 139 9.59 0.10 -6.03
C ILE A 139 9.40 -0.98 -4.96
N PRO A 140 10.33 -1.94 -4.85
CA PRO A 140 10.27 -2.95 -3.81
C PRO A 140 10.54 -2.32 -2.44
N VAL A 141 9.75 -2.69 -1.44
CA VAL A 141 9.92 -2.24 -0.05
C VAL A 141 9.85 -3.44 0.88
N VAL A 142 10.65 -3.41 1.94
CA VAL A 142 10.58 -4.40 3.02
C VAL A 142 10.20 -3.70 4.30
N VAL A 143 9.13 -4.17 4.94
CA VAL A 143 8.73 -3.82 6.30
C VAL A 143 9.16 -4.98 7.20
N SER A 144 10.04 -4.68 8.15
CA SER A 144 10.50 -5.64 9.15
C SER A 144 10.47 -5.00 10.54
N LYS A 145 10.40 -5.83 11.57
CA LYS A 145 10.56 -5.36 12.94
C LYS A 145 12.05 -5.12 13.20
N GLY A 146 12.36 -4.02 13.89
CA GLY A 146 13.70 -3.78 14.42
C GLY A 146 14.14 -4.92 15.34
N ARG A 147 15.46 -5.08 15.50
CA ARG A 147 16.06 -6.00 16.47
C ARG A 147 15.79 -5.54 17.90
#